data_AF-R1I697-F1
#
_entry.id   AF-R1I697-F1
#
_cell.length_a   1.000
_cell.length_b   1.000
_cell.length_c   1.000
_cell.angle_alpha   90.00
_cell.angle_beta   90.00
_cell.angle_gamma   90.00
#
_symmetry.space_group_name_H-M   'P 1'
#
loop_
_entity.id
_entity.type
_entity.pdbx_description
1 polymer ?
#
loop_
_entity_poly.entity_id
_entity_poly.type
_entity_poly.pdbx_seq_one_letter_code
_entity_poly.pdbx_strand_id
1 'polypeptide(L)' 'MCEMITARAVVEWHPLTMQMMTFRATEKPRSVQLHSVDPKTMAEAVRIIVGEGLADHVDSNFGCRMSAH' A
#
# COMPACT_ATOMS: atom_id res chain seq x y z
N MET A 1 -11.19 -3.03 -0.18
CA MET A 1 -9.77 -3.41 -0.29
C MET A 1 -9.34 -3.09 -1.70
N CYS A 2 -8.37 -2.20 -1.89
CA CYS A 2 -7.80 -1.95 -3.22
C CYS A 2 -7.05 -3.19 -3.72
N GLU A 3 -6.79 -3.27 -5.02
CA GLU A 3 -5.86 -4.23 -5.60
C GLU A 3 -4.51 -4.18 -4.85
N MET A 4 -3.74 -5.27 -4.87
CA MET A 4 -2.47 -5.36 -4.15
C MET A 4 -1.50 -4.25 -4.61
N ILE A 5 -0.93 -3.52 -3.66
CA ILE A 5 0.05 -2.46 -3.92
C ILE A 5 1.44 -2.90 -3.45
N THR A 6 2.45 -2.75 -4.29
CA THR A 6 3.83 -2.95 -3.88
C THR A 6 4.30 -1.79 -3.01
N ALA A 7 4.92 -2.08 -1.85
CA ALA A 7 5.42 -1.05 -0.95
C ALA A 7 6.42 -0.09 -1.63
N ARG A 8 7.23 -0.62 -2.56
CA ARG A 8 8.16 0.19 -3.37
C ARG A 8 7.47 1.28 -4.18
N ALA A 9 6.31 0.99 -4.77
CA ALA A 9 5.57 1.96 -5.57
C ALA A 9 4.99 3.11 -4.72
N VAL A 10 4.73 2.85 -3.43
CA VAL A 10 4.37 3.89 -2.46
C VAL A 10 5.58 4.76 -2.15
N VAL A 11 6.73 4.17 -1.86
CA VAL A 11 7.98 4.88 -1.56
C VAL A 11 8.46 5.74 -2.74
N GLU A 12 8.32 5.24 -3.97
CA GLU A 12 8.67 5.96 -5.19
C GLU A 12 7.59 6.95 -5.66
N TRP A 13 6.50 7.11 -4.91
CA TRP A 13 5.38 7.99 -5.21
C TRP A 13 4.78 7.78 -6.61
N HIS A 14 4.60 6.51 -7.00
CA HIS A 14 4.16 6.17 -8.35
C HIS A 14 2.72 6.69 -8.61
N PRO A 15 2.46 7.44 -9.70
CA PRO A 15 1.17 8.12 -9.92
C PRO A 15 -0.03 7.17 -9.90
N LEU A 16 0.07 6.02 -10.58
CA LEU A 16 -1.01 5.03 -10.59
C LEU A 16 -1.28 4.47 -9.19
N THR A 17 -0.24 4.26 -8.39
CA THR A 17 -0.37 3.78 -7.01
C THR A 17 -1.11 4.80 -6.14
N MET A 18 -0.80 6.09 -6.29
CA MET A 18 -1.52 7.16 -5.59
C MET A 18 -2.99 7.24 -6.00
N GLN A 19 -3.30 7.01 -7.29
CA GLN A 19 -4.68 6.89 -7.76
C GLN A 19 -5.39 5.68 -7.17
N MET A 20 -4.75 4.52 -7.12
CA MET A 20 -5.30 3.31 -6.51
C MET A 20 -5.55 3.45 -5.01
N MET A 21 -4.82 4.33 -4.33
CA MET A 21 -4.98 4.66 -2.90
C MET A 21 -5.96 5.81 -2.65
N THR A 22 -6.73 6.21 -3.66
CA THR A 22 -7.79 7.21 -3.50
C THR A 22 -9.10 6.52 -3.10
N PHE A 23 -9.60 6.82 -1.91
CA PHE A 23 -10.82 6.24 -1.35
C PHE A 23 -12.03 7.19 -1.49
N ARG A 24 -13.24 6.66 -1.40
CA ARG A 24 -14.45 7.50 -1.29
C ARG A 24 -14.49 8.20 0.06
N ALA A 25 -15.04 9.42 0.13
CA ALA A 25 -15.15 10.18 1.39
C ALA A 25 -15.94 9.45 2.49
N THR A 26 -16.85 8.54 2.12
CA THR A 26 -17.67 7.75 3.05
C THR A 26 -17.06 6.38 3.38
N GLU A 27 -15.95 6.00 2.75
CA GLU A 27 -15.33 4.69 2.94
C GLU A 27 -14.58 4.64 4.27
N LYS A 28 -15.03 3.76 5.17
CA LYS A 28 -14.40 3.53 6.46
C LYS A 28 -14.46 2.04 6.85
N PRO A 29 -13.33 1.42 7.24
CA PRO A 29 -11.98 1.98 7.22
C PRO A 29 -11.40 2.06 5.80
N ARG A 30 -10.57 3.09 5.52
CA ARG A 30 -9.74 3.12 4.30
C ARG A 30 -8.62 2.10 4.46
N SER A 31 -8.69 0.99 3.75
CA SER A 31 -7.75 -0.13 3.92
C SER A 31 -6.92 -0.34 2.67
N VAL A 32 -5.59 -0.36 2.83
CA VAL A 32 -4.63 -0.68 1.78
C VAL A 32 -3.94 -2.01 2.07
N GLN A 33 -3.71 -2.81 1.03
CA GLN A 33 -2.93 -4.04 1.12
C GLN A 33 -1.57 -3.85 0.47
N LEU A 34 -0.50 -4.03 1.25
CA LEU A 34 0.87 -3.88 0.80
C LEU A 34 1.57 -5.23 0.62
N HIS A 35 2.46 -5.31 -0.36
CA HIS A 35 3.40 -6.40 -0.55
C HIS A 35 4.84 -5.88 -0.65
N SER A 36 5.77 -6.54 0.04
CA SER A 36 7.21 -6.30 -0.06
C SER A 36 7.97 -7.54 0.43
N VAL A 37 9.17 -7.76 -0.14
CA VAL A 37 10.15 -8.72 0.39
C VAL A 37 11.25 -8.04 1.22
N ASP A 38 11.37 -6.71 1.13
CA ASP A 38 12.29 -5.92 1.95
C ASP A 38 11.55 -5.26 3.11
N PRO A 39 11.92 -5.57 4.37
CA PRO A 39 11.28 -4.97 5.55
C PRO A 39 11.56 -3.47 5.67
N LYS A 40 12.68 -2.94 5.14
CA LYS A 40 12.97 -1.49 5.19
C LYS A 40 12.00 -0.73 4.29
N THR A 41 11.81 -1.19 3.07
CA THR A 41 10.83 -0.64 2.12
C THR A 41 9.40 -0.74 2.67
N MET A 42 9.04 -1.86 3.31
CA MET A 42 7.72 -2.00 3.95
C MET A 42 7.53 -0.95 5.05
N ALA A 43 8.50 -0.82 5.96
CA ALA A 43 8.42 0.14 7.06
C ALA A 43 8.30 1.58 6.53
N GLU A 44 9.04 1.92 5.48
CA GLU A 44 8.99 3.27 4.91
C GLU A 44 7.66 3.57 4.23
N ALA A 45 7.11 2.62 3.47
CA ALA A 45 5.78 2.76 2.88
C ALA A 45 4.71 3.01 3.96
N VAL A 46 4.77 2.26 5.07
CA VAL A 46 3.84 2.47 6.20
C VAL A 46 4.02 3.84 6.83
N ARG A 47 5.25 4.32 7.00
CA ARG A 47 5.49 5.69 7.52
C ARG A 47 4.88 6.75 6.61
N ILE A 48 5.05 6.64 5.30
CA ILE A 48 4.45 7.55 4.33
C ILE A 48 2.92 7.53 4.45
N ILE A 49 2.31 6.34 4.46
CA ILE A 49 0.85 6.18 4.51
C ILE A 49 0.27 6.81 5.77
N VAL A 50 0.90 6.60 6.92
CA VAL A 50 0.46 7.19 8.19
C VAL A 50 0.73 8.69 8.23
N GLY A 51 1.91 9.13 7.81
CA GLY A 51 2.32 10.54 7.83
C GLY A 51 1.45 11.42 6.93
N GLU A 52 1.08 10.91 5.76
CA GLU A 52 0.25 11.60 4.77
C GLU A 52 -1.25 11.30 4.94
N GLY A 53 -1.63 10.49 5.95
CA GLY A 53 -3.02 10.15 6.24
C GLY A 53 -3.75 9.42 5.11
N LEU A 54 -3.03 8.64 4.30
CA LEU A 54 -3.55 8.01 3.09
C LEU A 54 -4.52 6.85 3.38
N ALA A 55 -4.32 6.11 4.48
CA ALA A 55 -5.17 4.99 4.87
C ALA A 55 -5.30 4.87 6.39
N ASP A 56 -6.38 4.25 6.85
CA ASP A 56 -6.65 4.00 8.28
C ASP A 56 -6.19 2.62 8.73
N HIS A 57 -6.03 1.69 7.78
CA HIS A 57 -5.66 0.32 8.01
C HIS A 57 -4.67 -0.15 6.93
N VAL A 58 -3.57 -0.78 7.38
CA VAL A 58 -2.57 -1.39 6.50
C VAL A 58 -2.57 -2.89 6.73
N ASP A 59 -2.80 -3.65 5.66
CA ASP A 59 -2.70 -5.10 5.61
C ASP A 59 -1.44 -5.52 4.85
N SER A 60 -0.75 -6.58 5.29
CA SER A 60 0.44 -7.10 4.60
C SER A 60 0.15 -8.43 3.93
N ASN A 61 0.32 -8.48 2.60
CA ASN A 61 0.11 -9.69 1.82
C ASN A 61 1.37 -10.58 1.80
N PHE A 62 1.27 -11.71 2.50
CA PHE A 62 2.25 -12.82 2.47
C PHE A 62 1.77 -14.04 1.66
N GLY A 63 0.56 -13.99 1.10
CA GLY A 63 -0.10 -15.15 0.49
C GLY A 63 0.08 -15.26 -1.02
N CYS A 64 0.39 -14.16 -1.70
CA CYS A 64 0.58 -14.19 -3.15
C CYS A 64 1.93 -14.81 -3.51
N ARG A 65 1.90 -15.95 -4.20
CA ARG A 65 3.07 -16.45 -4.92
C ARG A 65 3.25 -15.57 -6.16
N MET A 66 4.09 -14.55 -6.06
CA MET A 66 4.57 -13.85 -7.24
C MET A 66 5.25 -14.90 -8.13
N SER A 67 4.64 -15.28 -9.26
CA SER A 67 5.40 -16.00 -10.29
C SER A 67 6.42 -15.00 -10.79
N ALA A 68 7.70 -15.23 -10.47
CA ALA A 68 8.78 -14.50 -11.11
C ALA A 68 8.78 -14.94 -12.59
N HIS A 69 8.05 -14.20 -13.42
CA HIS A 69 8.24 -14.18 -14.86
C HIS A 69 8.94 -12.89 -15.25
#